data_AF-A0A3A9B607-F1
#
_entry.id   AF-A0A3A9B607-F1
#
_cell.length_a   1.000
_cell.length_b   1.000
_cell.length_c   1.000
_cell.angle_alpha   90.00
_cell.angle_beta   90.00
_cell.angle_gamma   90.00
#
_symmetry.space_group_name_H-M   'P 1'
#
loop_
_entity.id
_entity.type
_entity.pdbx_description
1 polymer ?
#
loop_
_entity_poly.entity_id
_entity_poly.type
_entity_poly.pdbx_seq_one_letter_code
_entity_poly.pdbx_strand_id
1 'polypeptide(L)'
;MTVKKLLYKERKGITMDTIHDKKLIIYGMGKLFRKYKQHILWDNVIACTDKTISTPELYDNNIPVIPLQEISKKYFDYIVIFVDEYFENIRVNLMGYYDIPEDKMISWRVFFNKSPRVSYEMVDFLKNYIKETRVKKLLDVGMRELPNFFICRQQLEKDTFVEIDGIGECGFPLYGNLYHHIYHSFNQVRSKYDMLFLDENFEEYLSWNDILEAAPKYIIWGVPYLFQFKKSHTELIQKSEEFWINKKYRLPDKIMYVFEKKSDVRLCDCKIFVVTHKKYNVKHDLMYQPICVGNQYQNKEYLNEHLGENIAYLNDRINECTALYWMWRNGESEYIGLNHYRRYFYNNRIKHSENYLSIETVSEIFESDYDIILPEAIVLSRTLLDNIAAGVGEELRNQGLEIVQHLIKRMHPDYMDAFEYAMNGHLLYMCNMFVTHRRILNQYCEWLFSFLIDGAELLDVSSCDSQGKRTMGYFAETLWTVWLLKQKLRIFELPIVSV
;
A
#
# COMPACT_ATOMS: atom_id res chain seq x y z
N MET A 1 22.83 -28.56 -34.41
CA MET A 1 21.65 -28.53 -35.31
C MET A 1 20.95 -29.85 -35.13
N THR A 2 19.75 -30.03 -34.58
CA THR A 2 18.57 -29.16 -34.50
C THR A 2 17.58 -29.80 -33.50
N VAL A 3 17.38 -29.22 -32.30
CA VAL A 3 16.20 -29.45 -31.44
C VAL A 3 15.95 -28.17 -30.62
N LYS A 4 15.79 -27.02 -31.29
CA LYS A 4 15.57 -25.72 -30.62
C LYS A 4 14.53 -24.83 -31.32
N LYS A 5 13.49 -25.44 -31.92
CA LYS A 5 12.55 -24.70 -32.78
C LYS A 5 11.07 -25.10 -32.70
N LEU A 6 10.59 -25.66 -31.59
CA LEU A 6 9.21 -26.21 -31.53
C LEU A 6 8.35 -25.82 -30.31
N LEU A 7 8.55 -24.63 -29.72
CA LEU A 7 7.60 -24.10 -28.70
C LEU A 7 7.30 -22.60 -28.88
N TYR A 8 7.18 -22.13 -30.12
CA TYR A 8 6.68 -20.77 -30.40
C TYR A 8 5.62 -20.82 -31.50
N LYS A 9 4.48 -21.46 -31.20
CA LYS A 9 3.28 -21.34 -32.02
C LYS A 9 2.04 -21.69 -31.20
N GLU A 10 1.57 -20.72 -30.42
CA GLU A 10 0.13 -20.53 -30.16
C GLU A 10 -0.14 -19.02 -30.02
N ARG A 11 -0.97 -18.49 -30.93
CA ARG A 11 -1.58 -17.14 -30.89
C ARG A 11 -2.84 -17.24 -30.01
N LYS A 12 -3.31 -16.29 -29.20
CA LYS A 12 -3.14 -14.83 -29.13
C LYS A 12 -3.06 -14.43 -27.64
N GLY A 13 -1.84 -14.24 -27.13
CA GLY A 13 -1.56 -13.36 -26.00
C GLY A 13 -0.78 -12.16 -26.54
N ILE A 14 -0.84 -11.01 -25.87
CA ILE A 14 -0.03 -9.82 -26.20
C ILE A 14 1.43 -10.24 -26.38
N THR A 15 1.96 -10.20 -27.61
CA THR A 15 3.39 -10.46 -27.92
C THR A 15 4.15 -9.13 -27.95
N MET A 16 5.49 -9.15 -27.88
CA MET A 16 6.36 -7.96 -27.99
C MET A 16 6.00 -7.03 -29.15
N ASP A 17 5.70 -7.64 -30.30
CA ASP A 17 5.32 -6.94 -31.52
C ASP A 17 4.07 -6.08 -31.32
N THR A 18 3.30 -6.30 -30.24
CA THR A 18 2.07 -5.56 -29.95
C THR A 18 2.23 -4.42 -28.95
N ILE A 19 3.37 -4.25 -28.25
CA ILE A 19 3.57 -3.09 -27.35
C ILE A 19 4.29 -1.96 -28.10
N HIS A 20 5.27 -2.29 -28.94
CA HIS A 20 6.03 -1.28 -29.68
C HIS A 20 5.18 -0.52 -30.70
N ASP A 21 4.10 -1.13 -31.21
CA ASP A 21 3.14 -0.53 -32.17
C ASP A 21 2.02 0.30 -31.49
N LYS A 22 2.14 0.55 -30.18
CA LYS A 22 1.11 1.22 -29.37
C LYS A 22 1.45 2.67 -29.12
N LYS A 23 0.45 3.48 -28.77
CA LYS A 23 0.68 4.86 -28.35
C LYS A 23 1.27 4.89 -26.95
N LEU A 24 2.51 5.38 -26.84
CA LEU A 24 3.29 5.35 -25.62
C LEU A 24 3.45 6.74 -25.00
N ILE A 25 3.39 6.78 -23.67
CA ILE A 25 3.93 7.89 -22.88
C ILE A 25 5.17 7.39 -22.16
N ILE A 26 6.28 8.12 -22.25
CA ILE A 26 7.52 7.78 -21.53
C ILE A 26 7.56 8.55 -20.21
N TYR A 27 7.63 7.84 -19.09
CA TYR A 27 7.79 8.43 -17.75
C TYR A 27 9.22 8.24 -17.25
N GLY A 28 9.84 9.32 -16.79
CA GLY A 28 11.16 9.29 -16.16
C GLY A 28 12.29 9.48 -17.17
N MET A 29 12.77 10.71 -17.34
CA MET A 29 13.73 11.10 -18.37
C MET A 29 15.19 11.11 -17.86
N GLY A 30 15.47 10.30 -16.84
CA GLY A 30 16.75 10.25 -16.14
C GLY A 30 17.88 9.50 -16.86
N LYS A 31 18.84 8.97 -16.09
CA LYS A 31 20.01 8.22 -16.62
C LYS A 31 19.60 6.98 -17.40
N LEU A 32 18.61 6.24 -16.89
CA LEU A 32 18.16 4.97 -17.48
C LEU A 32 17.49 5.18 -18.84
N PHE A 33 16.61 6.16 -18.94
CA PHE A 33 16.04 6.61 -20.21
C PHE A 33 17.13 7.03 -21.21
N ARG A 34 18.08 7.89 -20.81
CA ARG A 34 19.19 8.32 -21.67
C ARG A 34 20.02 7.16 -22.22
N LYS A 35 20.20 6.08 -21.45
CA LYS A 35 20.92 4.87 -21.88
C LYS A 35 20.17 4.10 -22.97
N TYR A 36 18.84 4.09 -22.95
CA TYR A 36 18.03 3.23 -23.81
C TYR A 36 17.22 3.95 -24.88
N LYS A 37 17.17 5.29 -24.86
CA LYS A 37 16.35 6.10 -25.77
C LYS A 37 16.58 5.83 -27.26
N GLN A 38 17.79 5.42 -27.64
CA GLN A 38 18.15 5.09 -29.03
C GLN A 38 17.45 3.83 -29.56
N HIS A 39 16.88 3.00 -28.67
CA HIS A 39 16.17 1.78 -29.02
C HIS A 39 14.64 1.97 -29.04
N ILE A 40 14.16 3.19 -28.77
CA ILE A 40 12.72 3.51 -28.76
C ILE A 40 12.29 3.84 -30.19
N LEU A 41 11.17 3.27 -30.64
CA LEU A 41 10.48 3.68 -31.86
C LEU A 41 9.69 4.95 -31.57
N TRP A 42 10.28 6.09 -31.91
CA TRP A 42 9.76 7.41 -31.55
C TRP A 42 8.43 7.78 -32.21
N ASP A 43 8.11 7.21 -33.38
CA ASP A 43 6.85 7.43 -34.10
C ASP A 43 5.60 7.10 -33.27
N ASN A 44 5.77 6.20 -32.30
CA ASN A 44 4.71 5.71 -31.42
C ASN A 44 4.68 6.42 -30.05
N VAL A 45 5.67 7.28 -29.77
CA VAL A 45 5.73 8.06 -28.53
C VAL A 45 4.97 9.36 -28.71
N ILE A 46 3.85 9.51 -28.00
CA ILE A 46 3.00 10.69 -28.11
C ILE A 46 3.38 11.80 -27.12
N ALA A 47 4.11 11.45 -26.05
CA ALA A 47 4.61 12.39 -25.06
C ALA A 47 5.69 11.76 -24.16
N CYS A 48 6.51 12.62 -23.56
CA CYS A 48 7.36 12.27 -22.42
C CYS A 48 6.89 13.03 -21.17
N THR A 49 7.26 12.56 -19.98
CA THR A 49 6.94 13.22 -18.72
C THR A 49 7.91 12.82 -17.62
N ASP A 50 8.05 13.68 -16.61
CA ASP A 50 8.84 13.45 -15.40
C ASP A 50 8.19 14.22 -14.23
N LYS A 51 8.46 13.81 -12.99
CA LYS A 51 7.92 14.45 -11.78
C LYS A 51 8.35 15.92 -11.68
N THR A 52 9.48 16.28 -12.28
CA THR A 52 10.02 17.66 -12.25
C THR A 52 9.41 18.59 -13.29
N ILE A 53 8.61 18.08 -14.24
CA ILE A 53 8.07 18.89 -15.34
C ILE A 53 6.83 19.66 -14.87
N SER A 54 6.95 20.99 -14.84
CA SER A 54 5.86 21.91 -14.50
C SER A 54 5.30 22.65 -15.72
N THR A 55 6.12 22.88 -16.75
CA THR A 55 5.73 23.56 -17.99
C THR A 55 5.99 22.66 -19.19
N PRO A 56 5.06 22.60 -20.17
CA PRO A 56 5.29 21.84 -21.40
C PRO A 56 6.52 22.35 -22.15
N GLU A 57 7.35 21.43 -22.61
CA GLU A 57 8.49 21.71 -23.49
C GLU A 57 8.57 20.68 -24.62
N LEU A 58 9.47 20.87 -25.57
CA LEU A 58 9.72 19.91 -26.63
C LEU A 58 11.00 19.15 -26.34
N TYR A 59 10.91 17.82 -26.41
CA TYR A 59 12.07 16.94 -26.50
C TYR A 59 12.49 16.79 -27.97
N ASP A 60 13.66 16.20 -28.18
CA ASP A 60 14.22 15.82 -29.47
C ASP A 60 13.14 15.24 -30.41
N ASN A 61 13.18 15.61 -31.69
CA ASN A 61 12.15 15.31 -32.70
C ASN A 61 10.73 15.89 -32.42
N ASN A 62 10.62 17.04 -31.75
CA ASN A 62 9.34 17.73 -31.46
C ASN A 62 8.34 16.92 -30.63
N ILE A 63 8.81 15.99 -29.79
CA ILE A 63 7.95 15.22 -28.91
C ILE A 63 7.60 16.05 -27.69
N PRO A 64 6.31 16.22 -27.34
CA PRO A 64 5.93 17.05 -26.22
C PRO A 64 6.33 16.39 -24.90
N VAL A 65 7.05 17.11 -24.06
CA VAL A 65 7.24 16.80 -22.65
C VAL A 65 6.12 17.51 -21.89
N ILE A 66 5.28 16.74 -21.20
CA ILE A 66 4.06 17.25 -20.57
C ILE A 66 4.10 17.11 -19.05
N PRO A 67 3.45 18.03 -18.31
CA PRO A 67 3.15 17.82 -16.90
C PRO A 67 2.26 16.59 -16.69
N LEU A 68 2.36 15.96 -15.52
CA LEU A 68 1.61 14.74 -15.20
C LEU A 68 0.08 14.93 -15.31
N GLN A 69 -0.43 16.13 -15.04
CA GLN A 69 -1.86 16.48 -15.12
C GLN A 69 -2.41 16.41 -16.55
N GLU A 70 -1.55 16.48 -17.57
CA GLU A 70 -1.95 16.40 -18.98
C GLU A 70 -2.01 14.95 -19.48
N ILE A 71 -1.47 13.98 -18.73
CA ILE A 71 -1.47 12.56 -19.14
C ILE A 71 -2.90 12.06 -19.32
N SER A 72 -3.78 12.33 -18.35
CA SER A 72 -5.17 11.89 -18.35
C SER A 72 -6.01 12.51 -19.49
N LYS A 73 -5.50 13.55 -20.16
CA LYS A 73 -6.16 14.19 -21.31
C LYS A 73 -5.71 13.61 -22.66
N LYS A 74 -4.74 12.70 -22.67
CA LYS A 74 -4.24 12.06 -23.88
C LYS A 74 -4.78 10.64 -24.02
N TYR A 75 -5.03 10.24 -25.27
CA TYR A 75 -5.27 8.84 -25.58
C TYR A 75 -3.93 8.11 -25.75
N PHE A 76 -3.65 7.19 -24.85
CA PHE A 76 -2.49 6.31 -24.88
C PHE A 76 -2.88 4.87 -24.49
N ASP A 77 -2.07 3.93 -24.95
CA ASP A 77 -2.19 2.53 -24.60
C ASP A 77 -1.38 2.22 -23.32
N TYR A 78 -0.11 2.66 -23.28
CA TYR A 78 0.79 2.38 -22.16
C TYR A 78 1.62 3.60 -21.72
N ILE A 79 1.88 3.68 -20.42
CA ILE A 79 2.95 4.48 -19.83
C ILE A 79 4.13 3.55 -19.55
N VAL A 80 5.28 3.85 -20.16
CA VAL A 80 6.54 3.12 -19.94
C VAL A 80 7.37 3.87 -18.91
N ILE A 81 7.54 3.27 -17.73
CA ILE A 81 8.26 3.85 -16.60
C ILE A 81 9.74 3.45 -16.67
N PHE A 82 10.60 4.44 -16.89
CA PHE A 82 12.07 4.31 -16.96
C PHE A 82 12.76 4.52 -15.61
N VAL A 83 12.13 4.02 -14.56
CA VAL A 83 12.54 4.18 -13.17
C VAL A 83 12.24 2.87 -12.43
N ASP A 84 13.29 2.17 -12.00
CA ASP A 84 13.17 0.91 -11.25
C ASP A 84 12.96 1.19 -9.75
N GLU A 85 13.83 2.02 -9.17
CA GLU A 85 13.69 2.51 -7.79
C GLU A 85 12.43 3.37 -7.69
N TYR A 86 11.54 3.13 -6.73
CA TYR A 86 10.23 3.81 -6.61
C TYR A 86 9.19 3.46 -7.68
N PHE A 87 9.36 2.39 -8.45
CA PHE A 87 8.37 1.94 -9.45
C PHE A 87 6.94 1.86 -8.89
N GLU A 88 6.78 1.25 -7.71
CA GLU A 88 5.46 1.15 -7.06
C GLU A 88 4.94 2.51 -6.58
N ASN A 89 5.79 3.37 -6.00
CA ASN A 89 5.38 4.72 -5.60
C ASN A 89 4.92 5.55 -6.80
N ILE A 90 5.59 5.43 -7.96
CA ILE A 90 5.18 6.09 -9.20
C ILE A 90 3.82 5.57 -9.65
N ARG A 91 3.61 4.25 -9.65
CA ARG A 91 2.35 3.62 -10.02
C ARG A 91 1.20 4.07 -9.11
N VAL A 92 1.38 4.01 -7.79
CA VAL A 92 0.40 4.48 -6.80
C VAL A 92 0.06 5.95 -7.01
N ASN A 93 1.06 6.80 -7.32
CA ASN A 93 0.83 8.21 -7.63
C ASN A 93 0.02 8.40 -8.92
N LEU A 94 0.36 7.67 -9.99
CA LEU A 94 -0.34 7.72 -11.27
C LEU A 94 -1.81 7.26 -11.15
N MET A 95 -2.05 6.18 -10.40
CA MET A 95 -3.41 5.70 -10.10
C MET A 95 -4.18 6.72 -9.27
N GLY A 96 -3.60 7.17 -8.15
CA GLY A 96 -4.28 8.03 -7.20
C GLY A 96 -4.56 9.44 -7.72
N TYR A 97 -3.54 10.16 -8.19
CA TYR A 97 -3.70 11.57 -8.57
C TYR A 97 -4.22 11.78 -9.99
N TYR A 98 -3.98 10.82 -10.89
CA TYR A 98 -4.20 10.99 -12.33
C TYR A 98 -5.16 9.96 -12.92
N ASP A 99 -5.71 9.08 -12.08
CA ASP A 99 -6.69 8.06 -12.46
C ASP A 99 -6.21 7.17 -13.63
N ILE A 100 -4.91 6.88 -13.63
CA ILE A 100 -4.29 6.03 -14.66
C ILE A 100 -4.51 4.57 -14.27
N PRO A 101 -5.15 3.76 -15.12
CA PRO A 101 -5.35 2.34 -14.86
C PRO A 101 -4.03 1.59 -14.68
N GLU A 102 -4.03 0.66 -13.73
CA GLU A 102 -2.84 -0.07 -13.33
C GLU A 102 -2.24 -0.92 -14.47
N ASP A 103 -3.09 -1.49 -15.32
CA ASP A 103 -2.74 -2.32 -16.47
C ASP A 103 -2.13 -1.52 -17.63
N LYS A 104 -2.28 -0.20 -17.63
CA LYS A 104 -1.62 0.70 -18.60
C LYS A 104 -0.20 1.07 -18.20
N MET A 105 0.30 0.67 -17.04
CA MET A 105 1.64 1.04 -16.58
C MET A 105 2.58 -0.16 -16.64
N ILE A 106 3.64 -0.03 -17.43
CA ILE A 106 4.69 -1.05 -17.57
C ILE A 106 6.06 -0.43 -17.32
N SER A 107 7.03 -1.25 -16.88
CA SER A 107 8.41 -0.79 -16.78
C SER A 107 9.09 -0.78 -18.15
N TRP A 108 10.21 -0.06 -18.25
CA TRP A 108 11.12 -0.16 -19.38
C TRP A 108 11.68 -1.59 -19.57
N ARG A 109 11.82 -2.40 -18.50
CA ARG A 109 12.28 -3.79 -18.60
C ARG A 109 11.28 -4.64 -19.36
N VAL A 110 10.00 -4.52 -19.01
CA VAL A 110 8.90 -5.19 -19.73
C VAL A 110 8.86 -4.70 -21.18
N PHE A 111 8.97 -3.39 -21.39
CA PHE A 111 8.95 -2.78 -22.72
C PHE A 111 10.05 -3.31 -23.65
N PHE A 112 11.27 -3.56 -23.15
CA PHE A 112 12.38 -4.07 -23.97
C PHE A 112 12.61 -5.58 -23.89
N ASN A 113 11.69 -6.36 -23.28
CA ASN A 113 11.92 -7.77 -22.93
C ASN A 113 13.17 -8.03 -22.08
N LYS A 114 13.59 -7.07 -21.28
CA LYS A 114 14.78 -7.22 -20.46
C LYS A 114 14.38 -7.83 -19.14
N SER A 115 14.02 -9.11 -19.16
CA SER A 115 14.03 -9.90 -17.93
C SER A 115 15.49 -10.10 -17.55
N PRO A 116 15.96 -9.55 -16.42
CA PRO A 116 17.31 -9.81 -15.98
C PRO A 116 17.44 -11.30 -15.68
N ARG A 117 18.65 -11.86 -15.82
CA ARG A 117 18.92 -13.22 -15.28
C ARG A 117 18.67 -13.30 -13.77
N VAL A 118 18.68 -12.14 -13.10
CA VAL A 118 18.63 -11.95 -11.65
C VAL A 118 17.71 -10.75 -11.36
N SER A 119 16.49 -11.02 -10.90
CA SER A 119 15.52 -10.05 -10.35
C SER A 119 15.71 -9.81 -8.85
N TYR A 120 16.47 -8.78 -8.48
CA TYR A 120 16.68 -8.44 -7.06
C TYR A 120 15.35 -8.08 -6.38
N GLU A 121 14.46 -7.41 -7.11
CA GLU A 121 13.14 -7.01 -6.61
C GLU A 121 12.27 -8.22 -6.24
N MET A 122 12.34 -9.32 -7.00
CA MET A 122 11.63 -10.57 -6.69
C MET A 122 12.19 -11.23 -5.42
N VAL A 123 13.51 -11.27 -5.26
CA VAL A 123 14.12 -11.87 -4.07
C VAL A 123 13.86 -11.05 -2.82
N ASP A 124 13.96 -9.73 -2.91
CA ASP A 124 13.61 -8.84 -1.81
C ASP A 124 12.13 -8.99 -1.43
N PHE A 125 11.25 -9.08 -2.44
CA PHE A 125 9.84 -9.38 -2.22
C PHE A 125 9.66 -10.71 -1.49
N LEU A 126 10.27 -11.80 -1.96
CA LEU A 126 10.15 -13.12 -1.35
C LEU A 126 10.69 -13.14 0.09
N LYS A 127 11.89 -12.58 0.33
CA LYS A 127 12.48 -12.49 1.68
C LYS A 127 11.58 -11.73 2.64
N ASN A 128 11.08 -10.56 2.21
CA ASN A 128 10.17 -9.74 3.01
C ASN A 128 8.85 -10.49 3.26
N TYR A 129 8.31 -11.16 2.25
CA TYR A 129 7.08 -11.92 2.38
C TYR A 129 7.22 -13.06 3.40
N ILE A 130 8.29 -13.86 3.30
CA ILE A 130 8.59 -14.95 4.25
C ILE A 130 8.72 -14.41 5.68
N LYS A 131 9.44 -13.30 5.85
CA LYS A 131 9.65 -12.68 7.17
C LYS A 131 8.34 -12.17 7.79
N GLU A 132 7.55 -11.42 7.02
CA GLU A 132 6.29 -10.83 7.51
C GLU A 132 5.23 -11.90 7.79
N THR A 133 5.19 -12.97 7.00
CA THR A 133 4.24 -14.09 7.18
C THR A 133 4.75 -15.20 8.09
N ARG A 134 6.01 -15.10 8.55
CA ARG A 134 6.68 -16.07 9.44
C ARG A 134 6.66 -17.49 8.90
N VAL A 135 6.83 -17.64 7.59
CA VAL A 135 6.93 -18.94 6.92
C VAL A 135 8.16 -19.68 7.44
N LYS A 136 7.97 -20.93 7.86
CA LYS A 136 9.03 -21.78 8.42
C LYS A 136 9.55 -22.78 7.40
N LYS A 137 8.68 -23.30 6.54
CA LYS A 137 9.04 -24.26 5.49
C LYS A 137 8.57 -23.79 4.11
N LEU A 138 9.54 -23.65 3.21
CA LEU A 138 9.36 -23.27 1.82
C LEU A 138 9.72 -24.45 0.90
N LEU A 139 8.86 -24.72 -0.08
CA LEU A 139 9.15 -25.65 -1.17
C LEU A 139 9.29 -24.86 -2.48
N ASP A 140 10.50 -24.86 -3.04
CA ASP A 140 10.81 -24.26 -4.34
C ASP A 140 10.56 -25.29 -5.45
N VAL A 141 9.55 -25.05 -6.29
CA VAL A 141 9.10 -25.96 -7.34
C VAL A 141 9.65 -25.49 -8.68
N GLY A 142 10.47 -26.33 -9.29
CA GLY A 142 11.19 -26.07 -10.55
C GLY A 142 12.64 -25.61 -10.34
N MET A 143 12.95 -24.96 -9.20
CA MET A 143 14.32 -24.65 -8.77
C MET A 143 15.15 -23.83 -9.79
N ARG A 144 14.49 -22.97 -10.58
CA ARG A 144 15.16 -22.19 -11.65
C ARG A 144 15.54 -20.78 -11.26
N GLU A 145 14.77 -20.15 -10.37
CA GLU A 145 14.95 -18.74 -10.04
C GLU A 145 15.89 -18.52 -8.84
N LEU A 146 15.58 -19.12 -7.69
CA LEU A 146 16.29 -18.88 -6.43
C LEU A 146 17.79 -19.23 -6.46
N PRO A 147 18.23 -20.31 -7.14
CA PRO A 147 19.66 -20.61 -7.24
C PRO A 147 20.51 -19.57 -7.97
N ASN A 148 19.89 -18.66 -8.75
CA ASN A 148 20.63 -17.56 -9.38
C ASN A 148 21.07 -16.49 -8.36
N PHE A 149 20.58 -16.55 -7.12
CA PHE A 149 20.86 -15.57 -6.06
C PHE A 149 21.49 -16.21 -4.84
N PHE A 150 21.07 -17.43 -4.53
CA PHE A 150 21.53 -18.15 -3.36
C PHE A 150 22.32 -19.37 -3.79
N ILE A 151 23.62 -19.32 -3.52
CA ILE A 151 24.56 -20.43 -3.70
C ILE A 151 24.43 -21.42 -2.55
N CYS A 152 24.10 -20.95 -1.34
CA CYS A 152 23.87 -21.82 -0.19
C CYS A 152 22.70 -21.33 0.67
N ARG A 153 22.07 -22.27 1.37
CA ARG A 153 20.87 -22.03 2.20
C ARG A 153 21.04 -20.93 3.24
N GLN A 154 22.24 -20.77 3.79
CA GLN A 154 22.52 -19.74 4.81
C GLN A 154 22.24 -18.32 4.29
N GLN A 155 22.35 -18.06 2.98
CA GLN A 155 22.10 -16.73 2.40
C GLN A 155 20.61 -16.33 2.41
N LEU A 156 19.71 -17.32 2.44
CA LEU A 156 18.28 -17.12 2.61
C LEU A 156 17.92 -17.21 4.11
N GLU A 157 18.30 -18.31 4.76
CA GLU A 157 17.99 -18.64 6.15
C GLU A 157 18.42 -17.59 7.17
N LYS A 158 19.55 -16.92 6.95
CA LYS A 158 20.10 -15.95 7.91
C LYS A 158 19.12 -14.82 8.24
N ASP A 159 18.35 -14.37 7.26
CA ASP A 159 17.47 -13.21 7.42
C ASP A 159 16.00 -13.61 7.61
N THR A 160 15.62 -14.82 7.19
CA THR A 160 14.24 -15.28 7.13
C THR A 160 13.93 -16.44 8.08
N PHE A 161 14.94 -17.18 8.53
CA PHE A 161 14.82 -18.41 9.33
C PHE A 161 14.01 -19.54 8.66
N VAL A 162 13.87 -19.51 7.33
CA VAL A 162 13.07 -20.49 6.58
C VAL A 162 13.89 -21.72 6.20
N GLU A 163 13.37 -22.91 6.46
CA GLU A 163 13.89 -24.12 5.84
C GLU A 163 13.41 -24.21 4.39
N ILE A 164 14.32 -24.48 3.46
CA ILE A 164 14.00 -24.59 2.04
C ILE A 164 14.36 -25.97 1.50
N ASP A 165 13.38 -26.61 0.86
CA ASP A 165 13.53 -27.81 0.05
C ASP A 165 13.15 -27.50 -1.40
N GLY A 166 13.56 -28.35 -2.35
CA GLY A 166 13.33 -28.16 -3.78
C GLY A 166 12.67 -29.37 -4.44
N ILE A 167 11.83 -29.13 -5.45
CA ILE A 167 11.39 -30.16 -6.40
C ILE A 167 11.91 -29.80 -7.79
N GLY A 168 12.72 -30.68 -8.39
CA GLY A 168 13.23 -30.53 -9.75
C GLY A 168 14.69 -30.90 -9.89
N GLU A 169 15.37 -30.29 -10.86
CA GLU A 169 16.77 -30.54 -11.16
C GLU A 169 17.61 -29.28 -11.01
N CYS A 170 18.65 -29.33 -10.18
CA CYS A 170 19.66 -28.29 -10.16
C CYS A 170 20.52 -28.39 -11.42
N GLY A 171 20.46 -27.38 -12.30
CA GLY A 171 21.30 -27.33 -13.51
C GLY A 171 22.82 -27.35 -13.23
N PHE A 172 23.25 -27.07 -11.99
CA PHE A 172 24.63 -27.16 -11.54
C PHE A 172 24.71 -27.75 -10.12
N PRO A 173 25.67 -28.63 -9.80
CA PRO A 173 25.81 -29.22 -8.46
C PRO A 173 25.95 -28.20 -7.32
N LEU A 174 26.60 -27.06 -7.61
CA LEU A 174 26.78 -25.98 -6.64
C LEU A 174 25.45 -25.45 -6.10
N TYR A 175 24.43 -25.38 -6.95
CA TYR A 175 23.10 -24.87 -6.61
C TYR A 175 22.30 -25.81 -5.70
N GLY A 176 22.69 -27.08 -5.62
CA GLY A 176 22.09 -28.02 -4.68
C GLY A 176 22.32 -27.63 -3.21
N ASN A 177 23.36 -26.85 -2.91
CA ASN A 177 23.64 -26.38 -1.54
C ASN A 177 22.60 -25.37 -1.01
N LEU A 178 21.70 -24.88 -1.86
CA LEU A 178 20.56 -24.06 -1.44
C LEU A 178 19.51 -24.88 -0.67
N TYR A 179 19.39 -26.19 -0.93
CA TYR A 179 18.28 -26.99 -0.43
C TYR A 179 18.72 -27.96 0.65
N HIS A 180 17.87 -28.24 1.65
CA HIS A 180 18.12 -29.34 2.58
C HIS A 180 17.84 -30.68 1.91
N HIS A 181 16.72 -30.77 1.18
CA HIS A 181 16.35 -31.93 0.38
C HIS A 181 15.91 -31.49 -1.02
N ILE A 182 16.26 -32.33 -2.00
CA ILE A 182 15.84 -32.17 -3.39
C ILE A 182 15.03 -33.41 -3.77
N TYR A 183 13.79 -33.19 -4.18
CA TYR A 183 12.88 -34.21 -4.68
C TYR A 183 12.82 -34.16 -6.21
N HIS A 184 12.59 -35.30 -6.85
CA HIS A 184 12.37 -35.36 -8.31
C HIS A 184 10.92 -35.14 -8.70
N SER A 185 9.97 -35.44 -7.80
CA SER A 185 8.53 -35.25 -8.03
C SER A 185 7.80 -35.09 -6.70
N PHE A 186 6.60 -34.51 -6.75
CA PHE A 186 5.78 -34.27 -5.56
C PHE A 186 5.42 -35.55 -4.79
N ASN A 187 5.29 -36.70 -5.47
CA ASN A 187 4.98 -37.99 -4.84
C ASN A 187 6.03 -38.45 -3.81
N GLN A 188 7.25 -37.91 -3.84
CA GLN A 188 8.32 -38.19 -2.88
C GLN A 188 8.23 -37.30 -1.64
N VAL A 189 7.46 -36.21 -1.72
CA VAL A 189 7.29 -35.27 -0.63
C VAL A 189 6.45 -35.92 0.48
N ARG A 190 6.99 -35.85 1.71
CA ARG A 190 6.32 -36.35 2.93
C ARG A 190 6.10 -35.24 3.96
N SER A 191 6.87 -34.17 3.86
CA SER A 191 6.76 -32.98 4.71
C SER A 191 5.63 -32.08 4.26
N LYS A 192 5.03 -31.35 5.22
CA LYS A 192 4.15 -30.22 4.92
C LYS A 192 4.97 -28.93 4.82
N TYR A 193 4.52 -28.02 3.97
CA TYR A 193 5.16 -26.73 3.74
C TYR A 193 4.16 -25.61 3.96
N ASP A 194 4.62 -24.51 4.54
CA ASP A 194 3.79 -23.32 4.74
C ASP A 194 3.61 -22.57 3.42
N MET A 195 4.65 -22.60 2.57
CA MET A 195 4.71 -21.89 1.30
C MET A 195 5.20 -22.77 0.15
N LEU A 196 4.54 -22.64 -1.00
CA LEU A 196 5.08 -23.08 -2.29
C LEU A 196 5.58 -21.86 -3.09
N PHE A 197 6.78 -21.93 -3.62
CA PHE A 197 7.28 -20.97 -4.61
C PHE A 197 7.33 -21.67 -5.97
N LEU A 198 6.54 -21.18 -6.92
CA LEU A 198 6.34 -21.80 -8.22
C LEU A 198 7.12 -21.03 -9.30
N ASP A 199 7.98 -21.74 -10.02
CA ASP A 199 8.57 -21.27 -11.29
C ASP A 199 7.52 -21.24 -12.43
N GLU A 200 7.84 -20.60 -13.56
CA GLU A 200 6.97 -20.55 -14.74
C GLU A 200 6.55 -21.94 -15.24
N ASN A 201 7.40 -22.96 -15.08
CA ASN A 201 7.15 -24.33 -15.56
C ASN A 201 6.91 -25.33 -14.43
N PHE A 202 6.34 -24.88 -13.31
CA PHE A 202 6.08 -25.75 -12.15
C PHE A 202 5.21 -26.97 -12.49
N GLU A 203 4.35 -26.87 -13.53
CA GLU A 203 3.46 -27.94 -14.01
C GLU A 203 4.22 -29.20 -14.49
N GLU A 204 5.52 -29.11 -14.78
CA GLU A 204 6.38 -30.27 -15.06
C GLU A 204 6.59 -31.15 -13.82
N TYR A 205 6.47 -30.59 -12.61
CA TYR A 205 6.82 -31.23 -11.34
C TYR A 205 5.62 -31.46 -10.43
N LEU A 206 4.55 -30.67 -10.61
CA LEU A 206 3.42 -30.59 -9.71
C LEU A 206 2.13 -30.25 -10.47
N SER A 207 1.06 -31.02 -10.27
CA SER A 207 -0.27 -30.71 -10.81
C SER A 207 -1.04 -29.77 -9.89
N TRP A 208 -2.11 -29.15 -10.41
CA TRP A 208 -3.00 -28.33 -9.57
C TRP A 208 -3.67 -29.14 -8.44
N ASN A 209 -3.98 -30.42 -8.69
CA ASN A 209 -4.55 -31.29 -7.66
C ASN A 209 -3.56 -31.54 -6.52
N ASP A 210 -2.27 -31.67 -6.84
CA ASP A 210 -1.23 -31.82 -5.82
C ASP A 210 -1.10 -30.56 -4.95
N ILE A 211 -1.28 -29.37 -5.55
CA ILE A 211 -1.32 -28.09 -4.81
C ILE A 211 -2.53 -28.05 -3.86
N LEU A 212 -3.69 -28.50 -4.32
CA LEU A 212 -4.89 -28.59 -3.49
C LEU A 212 -4.71 -29.59 -2.34
N GLU A 213 -4.06 -30.72 -2.59
CA GLU A 213 -3.75 -31.72 -1.57
C GLU A 213 -2.72 -31.21 -0.55
N ALA A 214 -1.67 -30.53 -1.02
CA ALA A 214 -0.67 -29.88 -0.17
C ALA A 214 -1.31 -28.81 0.74
N ALA A 215 -2.35 -28.13 0.23
CA ALA A 215 -3.11 -27.07 0.89
C ALA A 215 -2.24 -26.03 1.64
N PRO A 216 -1.17 -25.51 1.00
CA PRO A 216 -0.24 -24.59 1.64
C PRO A 216 -0.96 -23.31 2.10
N LYS A 217 -0.41 -22.66 3.13
CA LYS A 217 -0.93 -21.36 3.58
C LYS A 217 -0.67 -20.27 2.53
N TYR A 218 0.46 -20.36 1.85
CA TYR A 218 0.88 -19.37 0.85
C TYR A 218 1.36 -20.05 -0.43
N ILE A 219 1.02 -19.48 -1.58
CA ILE A 219 1.63 -19.83 -2.86
C ILE A 219 2.13 -18.53 -3.48
N ILE A 220 3.37 -18.52 -3.94
CA ILE A 220 3.94 -17.41 -4.70
C ILE A 220 4.32 -17.95 -6.08
N TRP A 221 3.79 -17.32 -7.13
CA TRP A 221 4.04 -17.71 -8.51
C TRP A 221 4.53 -16.51 -9.33
N GLY A 222 5.77 -16.61 -9.80
CA GLY A 222 6.41 -15.58 -10.62
C GLY A 222 6.07 -15.75 -12.09
N VAL A 223 5.42 -14.76 -12.69
CA VAL A 223 4.95 -14.82 -14.09
C VAL A 223 5.45 -13.61 -14.87
N PRO A 224 6.14 -13.80 -16.01
CA PRO A 224 6.46 -12.72 -16.94
C PRO A 224 5.20 -11.98 -17.42
N TYR A 225 5.27 -10.65 -17.55
CA TYR A 225 4.11 -9.80 -17.91
C TYR A 225 3.35 -10.24 -19.16
N LEU A 226 4.04 -10.80 -20.16
CA LEU A 226 3.42 -11.22 -21.41
C LEU A 226 2.61 -12.51 -21.27
N PHE A 227 2.85 -13.28 -20.23
CA PHE A 227 2.19 -14.55 -19.99
C PHE A 227 0.97 -14.43 -19.09
N GLN A 228 0.70 -13.25 -18.51
CA GLN A 228 -0.50 -13.00 -17.70
C GLN A 228 -1.82 -13.23 -18.47
N PHE A 229 -1.78 -13.20 -19.81
CA PHE A 229 -2.95 -13.43 -20.68
C PHE A 229 -3.00 -14.84 -21.28
N LYS A 230 -2.09 -15.75 -20.90
CA LYS A 230 -2.20 -17.16 -21.30
C LYS A 230 -3.48 -17.72 -20.69
N LYS A 231 -4.32 -18.34 -21.52
CA LYS A 231 -5.61 -18.92 -21.09
C LYS A 231 -5.45 -19.88 -19.89
N SER A 232 -4.43 -20.74 -19.91
CA SER A 232 -4.13 -21.65 -18.81
C SER A 232 -3.86 -20.94 -17.49
N HIS A 233 -3.20 -19.78 -17.52
CA HIS A 233 -2.89 -19.01 -16.31
C HIS A 233 -4.14 -18.37 -15.73
N THR A 234 -5.00 -17.81 -16.59
CA THR A 234 -6.28 -17.23 -16.16
C THR A 234 -7.20 -18.29 -15.55
N GLU A 235 -7.27 -19.49 -16.15
CA GLU A 235 -8.06 -20.61 -15.60
C GLU A 235 -7.53 -21.07 -14.23
N LEU A 236 -6.21 -21.11 -14.03
CA LEU A 236 -5.60 -21.44 -12.75
C LEU A 236 -5.95 -20.41 -11.68
N ILE A 237 -5.81 -19.12 -12.00
CA ILE A 237 -6.16 -18.02 -11.09
C ILE A 237 -7.64 -18.13 -10.69
N GLN A 238 -8.55 -18.31 -11.64
CA GLN A 238 -9.97 -18.48 -11.35
C GLN A 238 -10.26 -19.68 -10.44
N LYS A 239 -9.62 -20.84 -10.69
CA LYS A 239 -9.78 -22.02 -9.82
C LYS A 239 -9.27 -21.79 -8.41
N SER A 240 -8.20 -21.00 -8.25
CA SER A 240 -7.64 -20.72 -6.93
C SER A 240 -8.51 -19.81 -6.06
N GLU A 241 -9.38 -18.98 -6.66
CA GLU A 241 -10.27 -18.05 -5.93
C GLU A 241 -11.27 -18.76 -5.02
N GLU A 242 -11.52 -20.06 -5.21
CA GLU A 242 -12.33 -20.86 -4.30
C GLU A 242 -11.65 -21.00 -2.93
N PHE A 243 -10.33 -21.20 -2.90
CA PHE A 243 -9.57 -21.63 -1.72
C PHE A 243 -8.63 -20.55 -1.16
N TRP A 244 -8.14 -19.65 -2.01
CA TRP A 244 -7.19 -18.60 -1.67
C TRP A 244 -7.72 -17.20 -2.04
N ILE A 245 -7.20 -16.20 -1.35
CA ILE A 245 -7.28 -14.79 -1.73
C ILE A 245 -6.12 -14.51 -2.67
N ASN A 246 -6.42 -13.96 -3.84
CA ASN A 246 -5.45 -13.77 -4.91
C ASN A 246 -4.99 -12.31 -4.95
N LYS A 247 -3.68 -12.08 -4.84
CA LYS A 247 -3.06 -10.75 -4.90
C LYS A 247 -2.05 -10.70 -6.04
N LYS A 248 -1.96 -9.56 -6.74
CA LYS A 248 -1.14 -9.42 -7.95
C LYS A 248 -0.04 -8.36 -7.82
N TYR A 249 1.08 -8.73 -7.20
CA TYR A 249 2.19 -7.80 -6.98
C TYR A 249 2.97 -7.56 -8.27
N ARG A 250 3.06 -6.31 -8.72
CA ARG A 250 3.67 -5.92 -9.99
C ARG A 250 5.07 -5.37 -9.73
N LEU A 251 6.08 -6.17 -10.04
CA LEU A 251 7.48 -5.78 -9.96
C LEU A 251 7.96 -5.20 -11.30
N PRO A 252 9.11 -4.50 -11.34
CA PRO A 252 9.62 -3.96 -12.60
C PRO A 252 9.81 -5.02 -13.69
N ASP A 253 10.10 -6.28 -13.40
CA ASP A 253 10.41 -7.28 -14.42
C ASP A 253 9.36 -8.41 -14.56
N LYS A 254 8.53 -8.63 -13.55
CA LYS A 254 7.52 -9.70 -13.54
C LYS A 254 6.35 -9.40 -12.60
N ILE A 255 5.33 -10.26 -12.68
CA ILE A 255 4.19 -10.25 -11.78
C ILE A 255 4.38 -11.39 -10.77
N MET A 256 4.27 -11.11 -9.48
CA MET A 256 4.21 -12.10 -8.42
C MET A 256 2.74 -12.30 -8.05
N TYR A 257 2.16 -13.41 -8.49
CA TYR A 257 0.87 -13.85 -8.00
C TYR A 257 1.06 -14.47 -6.63
N VAL A 258 0.33 -13.95 -5.64
CA VAL A 258 0.33 -14.47 -4.28
C VAL A 258 -1.06 -14.98 -3.97
N PHE A 259 -1.13 -16.23 -3.53
CA PHE A 259 -2.35 -16.89 -3.10
C PHE A 259 -2.26 -17.11 -1.60
N GLU A 260 -3.11 -16.44 -0.83
CA GLU A 260 -3.16 -16.52 0.63
C GLU A 260 -4.37 -17.34 1.06
N LYS A 261 -4.15 -18.41 1.82
CA LYS A 261 -5.24 -19.33 2.16
C LYS A 261 -6.30 -18.55 2.93
N LYS A 262 -7.56 -18.67 2.52
CA LYS A 262 -8.66 -17.99 3.20
C LYS A 262 -8.67 -18.40 4.68
N SER A 263 -8.85 -17.40 5.53
CA SER A 263 -8.96 -17.58 6.96
C SER A 263 -10.36 -18.04 7.33
N ASP A 264 -10.46 -18.92 8.33
CA ASP A 264 -11.73 -19.33 8.92
C ASP A 264 -12.26 -18.30 9.95
N VAL A 265 -11.56 -17.17 10.08
CA VAL A 265 -11.93 -16.03 10.94
C VAL A 265 -13.35 -15.56 10.61
N ARG A 266 -14.13 -15.23 11.64
CA ARG A 266 -15.43 -14.64 11.41
C ARG A 266 -15.22 -13.17 11.02
N LEU A 267 -15.66 -12.81 9.81
CA LEU A 267 -15.60 -11.41 9.37
C LEU A 267 -16.42 -10.51 10.31
N CYS A 268 -15.77 -9.50 10.88
CA CYS A 268 -16.43 -8.49 11.69
C CYS A 268 -17.17 -7.46 10.80
N ASP A 269 -18.12 -6.73 11.37
CA ASP A 269 -18.68 -5.54 10.72
C ASP A 269 -17.72 -4.36 10.92
N CYS A 270 -17.03 -3.95 9.85
CA CYS A 270 -16.07 -2.86 9.88
C CYS A 270 -16.26 -1.88 8.72
N LYS A 271 -16.31 -0.58 9.03
CA LYS A 271 -16.25 0.51 8.04
C LYS A 271 -15.08 1.44 8.33
N ILE A 272 -14.22 1.65 7.34
CA ILE A 272 -13.15 2.64 7.37
C ILE A 272 -13.56 3.82 6.51
N PHE A 273 -13.73 4.98 7.13
CA PHE A 273 -14.05 6.21 6.42
C PHE A 273 -12.79 6.80 5.81
N VAL A 274 -12.83 7.09 4.50
CA VAL A 274 -11.71 7.65 3.76
C VAL A 274 -11.95 9.16 3.57
N VAL A 275 -11.31 9.97 4.39
CA VAL A 275 -11.50 11.43 4.42
C VAL A 275 -10.86 12.07 3.20
N THR A 276 -11.67 12.75 2.38
CA THR A 276 -11.24 13.41 1.14
C THR A 276 -11.69 14.86 1.06
N HIS A 277 -10.79 15.73 0.61
CA HIS A 277 -11.04 17.16 0.39
C HIS A 277 -10.60 17.63 -1.01
N LYS A 278 -10.13 16.69 -1.86
CA LYS A 278 -9.63 16.93 -3.22
C LYS A 278 -9.88 15.69 -4.09
N LYS A 279 -9.92 15.88 -5.41
CA LYS A 279 -10.00 14.76 -6.35
C LYS A 279 -8.80 13.83 -6.19
N TYR A 280 -9.08 12.56 -5.95
CA TYR A 280 -8.12 11.46 -5.89
C TYR A 280 -8.88 10.15 -6.13
N ASN A 281 -8.26 9.16 -6.77
CA ASN A 281 -8.83 7.82 -6.93
C ASN A 281 -8.69 7.05 -5.61
N VAL A 282 -9.69 7.21 -4.75
CA VAL A 282 -9.77 6.58 -3.43
C VAL A 282 -10.40 5.19 -3.53
N LYS A 283 -10.00 4.27 -2.64
CA LYS A 283 -10.73 3.02 -2.46
C LYS A 283 -12.18 3.29 -2.05
N HIS A 284 -13.10 2.62 -2.73
CA HIS A 284 -14.52 2.66 -2.47
C HIS A 284 -15.09 1.25 -2.64
N ASP A 285 -15.34 0.58 -1.53
CA ASP A 285 -15.87 -0.79 -1.48
C ASP A 285 -16.72 -0.98 -0.21
N LEU A 286 -17.05 -2.22 0.17
CA LEU A 286 -17.88 -2.47 1.36
C LEU A 286 -17.22 -2.00 2.66
N MET A 287 -15.89 -2.10 2.77
CA MET A 287 -15.16 -1.72 3.96
C MET A 287 -14.74 -0.24 3.91
N TYR A 288 -14.30 0.25 2.75
CA TYR A 288 -13.83 1.63 2.57
C TYR A 288 -14.94 2.56 2.10
N GLN A 289 -15.30 3.53 2.95
CA GLN A 289 -16.38 4.49 2.75
C GLN A 289 -15.83 5.91 2.57
N PRO A 290 -15.63 6.42 1.34
CA PRO A 290 -15.17 7.80 1.14
C PRO A 290 -16.14 8.84 1.70
N ILE A 291 -15.60 9.87 2.35
CA ILE A 291 -16.36 11.02 2.85
C ILE A 291 -15.70 12.34 2.41
N CYS A 292 -16.47 13.14 1.68
CA CYS A 292 -16.09 14.49 1.29
C CYS A 292 -16.23 15.44 2.50
N VAL A 293 -15.13 16.14 2.80
CA VAL A 293 -15.05 17.15 3.86
C VAL A 293 -14.66 18.52 3.31
N GLY A 294 -15.04 19.55 4.06
CA GLY A 294 -14.96 20.94 3.69
C GLY A 294 -15.86 21.28 2.50
N ASN A 295 -15.59 22.44 1.91
CA ASN A 295 -16.37 22.98 0.79
C ASN A 295 -15.61 22.96 -0.55
N GLN A 296 -14.36 22.49 -0.56
CA GLN A 296 -13.48 22.59 -1.74
C GLN A 296 -13.74 21.50 -2.78
N TYR A 297 -14.17 20.32 -2.36
CA TYR A 297 -14.37 19.18 -3.21
C TYR A 297 -15.59 18.41 -2.76
N GLN A 298 -16.41 18.00 -3.73
CA GLN A 298 -17.59 17.19 -3.52
C GLN A 298 -17.67 16.13 -4.63
N ASN A 299 -18.12 14.94 -4.25
CA ASN A 299 -18.39 13.84 -5.16
C ASN A 299 -19.73 13.21 -4.76
N LYS A 300 -20.65 13.06 -5.72
CA LYS A 300 -22.01 12.58 -5.49
C LYS A 300 -22.06 11.09 -5.12
N GLU A 301 -21.00 10.35 -5.42
CA GLU A 301 -20.88 8.93 -5.09
C GLU A 301 -20.34 8.69 -3.68
N TYR A 302 -19.85 9.73 -3.01
CA TYR A 302 -19.23 9.64 -1.69
C TYR A 302 -20.16 10.20 -0.62
N LEU A 303 -19.89 9.85 0.64
CA LEU A 303 -20.54 10.47 1.78
C LEU A 303 -20.18 11.96 1.83
N ASN A 304 -21.05 12.74 2.44
CA ASN A 304 -20.89 14.18 2.58
C ASN A 304 -21.08 14.56 4.05
N GLU A 305 -20.05 15.15 4.65
CA GLU A 305 -20.08 15.51 6.07
C GLU A 305 -21.15 16.55 6.43
N HIS A 306 -21.72 17.27 5.45
CA HIS A 306 -22.79 18.25 5.67
C HIS A 306 -24.16 17.62 5.90
N LEU A 307 -24.30 16.30 5.72
CA LEU A 307 -25.55 15.56 5.93
C LEU A 307 -25.59 14.95 7.34
N GLY A 308 -26.78 14.75 7.90
CA GLY A 308 -26.93 14.21 9.26
C GLY A 308 -26.39 15.17 10.33
N GLU A 309 -26.00 14.62 11.48
CA GLU A 309 -25.45 15.44 12.56
C GLU A 309 -23.97 15.74 12.32
N ASN A 310 -23.60 17.03 12.31
CA ASN A 310 -22.27 17.44 11.88
C ASN A 310 -21.79 18.76 12.50
N ILE A 311 -20.48 18.99 12.36
CA ILE A 311 -19.77 20.23 12.69
C ILE A 311 -18.93 20.71 11.49
N ALA A 312 -19.41 20.47 10.27
CA ALA A 312 -18.66 20.74 9.04
C ALA A 312 -18.22 22.21 8.89
N TYR A 313 -18.96 23.14 9.53
CA TYR A 313 -18.60 24.56 9.59
C TYR A 313 -17.26 24.85 10.28
N LEU A 314 -16.72 23.90 11.05
CA LEU A 314 -15.40 23.99 11.70
C LEU A 314 -14.26 23.33 10.90
N ASN A 315 -14.51 22.84 9.69
CA ASN A 315 -13.50 22.08 8.94
C ASN A 315 -12.23 22.92 8.63
N ASP A 316 -12.36 24.22 8.44
CA ASP A 316 -11.22 25.12 8.26
C ASP A 316 -10.39 25.32 9.53
N ARG A 317 -10.96 25.01 10.71
CA ARG A 317 -10.32 25.14 12.03
C ARG A 317 -9.73 23.83 12.57
N ILE A 318 -10.46 22.73 12.47
CA ILE A 318 -10.08 21.41 13.05
C ILE A 318 -9.94 20.30 12.01
N ASN A 319 -10.01 20.62 10.72
CA ASN A 319 -9.73 19.71 9.60
C ASN A 319 -10.48 18.38 9.69
N GLU A 320 -9.76 17.26 9.59
CA GLU A 320 -10.32 15.91 9.52
C GLU A 320 -11.09 15.52 10.79
N CYS A 321 -10.99 16.28 11.88
CA CYS A 321 -11.82 16.09 13.07
C CYS A 321 -13.31 16.34 12.80
N THR A 322 -13.71 17.10 11.78
CA THR A 322 -15.13 17.20 11.41
C THR A 322 -15.65 15.88 10.84
N ALA A 323 -14.82 15.16 10.09
CA ALA A 323 -15.10 13.79 9.63
C ALA A 323 -15.16 12.81 10.81
N LEU A 324 -14.26 12.96 11.79
CA LEU A 324 -14.25 12.17 13.03
C LEU A 324 -15.56 12.37 13.83
N TYR A 325 -16.02 13.61 13.96
CA TYR A 325 -17.31 13.90 14.60
C TYR A 325 -18.46 13.29 13.82
N TRP A 326 -18.47 13.46 12.50
CA TRP A 326 -19.51 12.93 11.63
C TRP A 326 -19.60 11.41 11.76
N MET A 327 -18.47 10.69 11.70
CA MET A 327 -18.48 9.23 11.85
C MET A 327 -18.93 8.81 13.24
N TRP A 328 -18.59 9.59 14.29
CA TRP A 328 -19.06 9.35 15.64
C TRP A 328 -20.57 9.51 15.78
N ARG A 329 -21.21 10.45 15.07
CA ARG A 329 -22.67 10.63 15.19
C ARG A 329 -23.50 9.80 14.23
N ASN A 330 -22.95 9.45 13.07
CA ASN A 330 -23.72 8.86 11.97
C ASN A 330 -23.24 7.44 11.57
N GLY A 331 -22.05 7.00 12.01
CA GLY A 331 -21.56 5.65 11.74
C GLY A 331 -22.17 4.59 12.64
N GLU A 332 -22.48 3.40 12.13
CA GLU A 332 -23.19 2.35 12.89
C GLU A 332 -22.39 1.04 13.05
N SER A 333 -21.27 0.88 12.35
CA SER A 333 -20.52 -0.38 12.37
C SER A 333 -19.86 -0.67 13.71
N GLU A 334 -19.78 -1.97 14.04
CA GLU A 334 -19.14 -2.48 15.26
C GLU A 334 -17.68 -2.02 15.37
N TYR A 335 -16.93 -2.17 14.27
CA TYR A 335 -15.60 -1.63 14.11
C TYR A 335 -15.62 -0.47 13.13
N ILE A 336 -14.84 0.56 13.44
CA ILE A 336 -14.84 1.81 12.71
C ILE A 336 -13.42 2.35 12.61
N GLY A 337 -13.09 2.90 11.45
CA GLY A 337 -11.78 3.46 11.21
C GLY A 337 -11.79 4.75 10.41
N LEU A 338 -10.66 5.43 10.44
CA LEU A 338 -10.40 6.66 9.71
C LEU A 338 -9.11 6.51 8.92
N ASN A 339 -9.21 6.70 7.60
CA ASN A 339 -8.08 6.85 6.69
C ASN A 339 -8.14 8.21 6.01
N HIS A 340 -6.99 8.63 5.45
CA HIS A 340 -6.94 9.77 4.55
C HIS A 340 -7.04 9.29 3.10
N TYR A 341 -7.52 10.16 2.20
CA TYR A 341 -7.66 9.86 0.78
C TYR A 341 -6.43 9.25 0.09
N ARG A 342 -5.22 9.51 0.59
CA ARG A 342 -3.95 9.00 0.04
C ARG A 342 -3.11 8.19 1.03
N ARG A 343 -3.64 7.88 2.22
CA ARG A 343 -2.93 7.11 3.24
C ARG A 343 -3.82 5.98 3.71
N TYR A 344 -3.37 4.77 3.41
CA TYR A 344 -4.05 3.53 3.75
C TYR A 344 -3.14 2.68 4.63
N PHE A 345 -3.71 1.95 5.57
CA PHE A 345 -3.03 0.85 6.23
C PHE A 345 -2.70 -0.26 5.22
N TYR A 346 -1.53 -0.88 5.38
CA TYR A 346 -1.24 -2.18 4.77
C TYR A 346 -1.56 -3.30 5.76
N ASN A 347 -1.76 -4.53 5.28
CA ASN A 347 -1.94 -5.70 6.17
C ASN A 347 -0.70 -5.99 7.03
N ASN A 348 0.48 -5.61 6.54
CA ASN A 348 1.80 -5.84 7.15
C ASN A 348 2.86 -4.97 6.44
N ARG A 349 4.16 -5.19 6.66
CA ARG A 349 5.24 -4.37 6.08
C ARG A 349 5.53 -4.64 4.60
N ILE A 350 4.72 -5.45 3.92
CA ILE A 350 4.79 -5.60 2.46
C ILE A 350 4.06 -4.40 1.83
N LYS A 351 4.81 -3.35 1.52
CA LYS A 351 4.32 -2.06 1.01
C LYS A 351 4.02 -2.12 -0.49
N HIS A 352 2.80 -2.51 -0.85
CA HIS A 352 2.32 -2.57 -2.23
C HIS A 352 0.81 -2.30 -2.26
N SER A 353 0.31 -1.67 -3.33
CA SER A 353 -1.10 -1.30 -3.50
C SER A 353 -2.10 -2.47 -3.38
N GLU A 354 -1.68 -3.67 -3.76
CA GLU A 354 -2.45 -4.93 -3.58
C GLU A 354 -2.52 -5.43 -2.13
N ASN A 355 -1.80 -4.82 -1.19
CA ASN A 355 -1.71 -5.27 0.20
C ASN A 355 -2.28 -4.26 1.20
N TYR A 356 -3.20 -3.42 0.77
CA TYR A 356 -3.98 -2.59 1.68
C TYR A 356 -4.77 -3.45 2.67
N LEU A 357 -5.05 -2.87 3.84
CA LEU A 357 -5.71 -3.52 4.96
C LEU A 357 -7.04 -4.16 4.53
N SER A 358 -7.19 -5.46 4.76
CA SER A 358 -8.38 -6.22 4.40
C SER A 358 -9.28 -6.47 5.61
N ILE A 359 -10.54 -6.84 5.34
CA ILE A 359 -11.49 -7.17 6.40
C ILE A 359 -11.09 -8.44 7.17
N GLU A 360 -10.48 -9.40 6.49
CA GLU A 360 -9.94 -10.62 7.10
C GLU A 360 -8.86 -10.26 8.11
N THR A 361 -7.90 -9.42 7.73
CA THR A 361 -6.81 -9.00 8.61
C THR A 361 -7.32 -8.21 9.81
N VAL A 362 -8.30 -7.31 9.60
CA VAL A 362 -8.94 -6.60 10.72
C VAL A 362 -9.63 -7.56 11.69
N SER A 363 -10.37 -8.53 11.16
CA SER A 363 -11.07 -9.54 11.96
C SER A 363 -10.08 -10.39 12.76
N GLU A 364 -8.99 -10.84 12.12
CA GLU A 364 -7.94 -11.62 12.78
C GLU A 364 -7.26 -10.86 13.91
N ILE A 365 -6.97 -9.57 13.72
CA ILE A 365 -6.34 -8.73 14.74
C ILE A 365 -7.27 -8.59 15.95
N PHE A 366 -8.56 -8.29 15.73
CA PHE A 366 -9.50 -8.12 16.85
C PHE A 366 -9.87 -9.44 17.54
N GLU A 367 -9.96 -10.57 16.81
CA GLU A 367 -10.06 -11.90 17.43
C GLU A 367 -8.80 -12.27 18.22
N SER A 368 -7.64 -11.77 17.79
CA SER A 368 -6.35 -11.92 18.50
C SER A 368 -6.20 -10.96 19.67
N ASP A 369 -7.31 -10.48 20.22
CA ASP A 369 -7.31 -9.83 21.52
C ASP A 369 -6.56 -8.47 21.45
N TYR A 370 -6.81 -7.68 20.40
CA TYR A 370 -6.39 -6.28 20.31
C TYR A 370 -7.60 -5.36 20.39
N ASP A 371 -7.39 -4.12 20.83
CA ASP A 371 -8.46 -3.13 20.99
C ASP A 371 -8.47 -2.09 19.87
N ILE A 372 -7.29 -1.79 19.32
CA ILE A 372 -7.13 -0.73 18.33
C ILE A 372 -5.96 -1.01 17.39
N ILE A 373 -6.17 -0.72 16.12
CA ILE A 373 -5.15 -0.68 15.08
C ILE A 373 -4.75 0.79 14.90
N LEU A 374 -3.45 1.07 15.02
CA LEU A 374 -2.85 2.39 14.82
C LEU A 374 -1.78 2.35 13.74
N PRO A 375 -1.43 3.50 13.12
CA PRO A 375 -0.22 3.58 12.33
C PRO A 375 0.99 3.33 13.23
N GLU A 376 2.06 2.76 12.68
CA GLU A 376 3.36 2.72 13.37
C GLU A 376 3.70 4.13 13.90
N ALA A 377 3.94 4.23 15.20
CA ALA A 377 4.21 5.53 15.82
C ALA A 377 5.50 6.14 15.27
N ILE A 378 5.50 7.46 15.12
CA ILE A 378 6.66 8.22 14.65
C ILE A 378 7.28 8.94 15.83
N VAL A 379 8.60 8.85 15.94
CA VAL A 379 9.39 9.63 16.89
C VAL A 379 9.98 10.84 16.17
N LEU A 380 9.47 12.03 16.48
CA LEU A 380 9.91 13.29 15.90
C LEU A 380 11.25 13.74 16.47
N SER A 381 12.05 14.42 15.66
CA SER A 381 13.32 15.03 16.12
C SER A 381 13.13 16.26 17.03
N ARG A 382 11.88 16.72 17.20
CA ARG A 382 11.48 17.87 18.02
C ARG A 382 10.24 17.52 18.84
N THR A 383 9.93 18.32 19.86
CA THR A 383 8.74 18.09 20.69
C THR A 383 7.46 18.28 19.86
N LEU A 384 6.32 17.76 20.36
CA LEU A 384 5.02 18.02 19.72
C LEU A 384 4.71 19.52 19.67
N LEU A 385 5.01 20.28 20.73
CA LEU A 385 4.81 21.74 20.74
C LEU A 385 5.67 22.47 19.70
N ASP A 386 6.92 22.04 19.50
CA ASP A 386 7.78 22.63 18.47
C ASP A 386 7.33 22.23 17.07
N ASN A 387 6.74 21.04 16.93
CA ASN A 387 6.14 20.61 15.66
C ASN A 387 4.90 21.45 15.31
N ILE A 388 4.05 21.75 16.29
CA ILE A 388 2.91 22.68 16.10
C ILE A 388 3.44 24.08 15.74
N ALA A 389 4.42 24.60 16.47
CA ALA A 389 5.02 25.90 16.18
C ALA A 389 5.64 25.98 14.78
N ALA A 390 6.22 24.88 14.28
CA ALA A 390 6.72 24.81 12.91
C ALA A 390 5.62 24.86 11.84
N GLY A 391 4.39 24.47 12.19
CA GLY A 391 3.23 24.49 11.29
C GLY A 391 2.48 25.82 11.27
N VAL A 392 2.35 26.49 12.41
CA VAL A 392 1.50 27.70 12.56
C VAL A 392 2.21 28.93 13.13
N GLY A 393 3.48 28.82 13.52
CA GLY A 393 4.23 29.87 14.20
C GLY A 393 4.08 29.84 15.73
N GLU A 394 5.02 30.47 16.43
CA GLU A 394 5.09 30.45 17.89
C GLU A 394 3.90 31.14 18.56
N GLU A 395 3.44 32.27 18.03
CA GLU A 395 2.35 33.05 18.61
C GLU A 395 1.04 32.27 18.63
N LEU A 396 0.61 31.74 17.47
CA LEU A 396 -0.61 30.93 17.36
C LEU A 396 -0.49 29.62 18.16
N ARG A 397 0.69 29.00 18.17
CA ARG A 397 0.95 27.83 19.03
C ARG A 397 0.73 28.17 20.50
N ASN A 398 1.26 29.30 20.98
CA ASN A 398 1.12 29.70 22.39
C ASN A 398 -0.34 30.00 22.75
N GLN A 399 -1.05 30.77 21.93
CA GLN A 399 -2.47 31.07 22.14
C GLN A 399 -3.32 29.79 22.16
N GLY A 400 -3.08 28.88 21.20
CA GLY A 400 -3.78 27.62 21.15
C GLY A 400 -3.48 26.72 22.34
N LEU A 401 -2.22 26.70 22.80
CA LEU A 401 -1.80 25.94 23.98
C LEU A 401 -2.53 26.43 25.24
N GLU A 402 -2.58 27.74 25.47
CA GLU A 402 -3.28 28.34 26.62
C GLU A 402 -4.75 27.94 26.66
N ILE A 403 -5.44 28.01 25.52
CA ILE A 403 -6.84 27.61 25.38
C ILE A 403 -7.03 26.13 25.71
N VAL A 404 -6.26 25.25 25.05
CA VAL A 404 -6.39 23.79 25.24
C VAL A 404 -6.06 23.38 26.67
N GLN A 405 -4.99 23.93 27.25
CA GLN A 405 -4.63 23.69 28.66
C GLN A 405 -5.73 24.13 29.61
N HIS A 406 -6.29 25.33 29.42
CA HIS A 406 -7.37 25.83 30.25
C HIS A 406 -8.60 24.92 30.18
N LEU A 407 -8.98 24.49 28.97
CA LEU A 407 -10.15 23.65 28.76
C LEU A 407 -9.96 22.24 29.33
N ILE A 408 -8.81 21.59 29.13
CA ILE A 408 -8.52 20.28 29.72
C ILE A 408 -8.51 20.39 31.25
N LYS A 409 -7.83 21.39 31.82
CA LYS A 409 -7.79 21.59 33.27
C LYS A 409 -9.19 21.78 33.88
N ARG A 410 -10.11 22.41 33.14
CA ARG A 410 -11.49 22.64 33.59
C ARG A 410 -12.36 21.40 33.46
N MET A 411 -12.26 20.68 32.33
CA MET A 411 -13.19 19.61 31.96
C MET A 411 -12.70 18.21 32.33
N HIS A 412 -11.39 17.96 32.19
CA HIS A 412 -10.73 16.66 32.38
C HIS A 412 -9.38 16.84 33.10
N PRO A 413 -9.37 17.36 34.35
CA PRO A 413 -8.14 17.69 35.07
C PRO A 413 -7.19 16.48 35.26
N ASP A 414 -7.73 15.26 35.25
CA ASP A 414 -6.97 14.02 35.35
C ASP A 414 -6.14 13.68 34.09
N TYR A 415 -6.33 14.40 32.98
CA TYR A 415 -5.53 14.30 31.76
C TYR A 415 -4.35 15.28 31.71
N MET A 416 -4.22 16.22 32.65
CA MET A 416 -3.19 17.26 32.59
C MET A 416 -1.77 16.69 32.55
N ASP A 417 -1.45 15.69 33.37
CA ASP A 417 -0.11 15.07 33.37
C ASP A 417 0.19 14.39 32.03
N ALA A 418 -0.80 13.71 31.42
CA ALA A 418 -0.65 13.08 30.10
C ALA A 418 -0.51 14.12 28.99
N PHE A 419 -1.24 15.23 29.09
CA PHE A 419 -1.15 16.35 28.16
C PHE A 419 0.25 16.97 28.19
N GLU A 420 0.76 17.33 29.37
CA GLU A 420 2.09 17.89 29.54
C GLU A 420 3.18 16.92 29.08
N TYR A 421 3.04 15.62 29.40
CA TYR A 421 3.97 14.59 28.94
C TYR A 421 4.00 14.49 27.41
N ALA A 422 2.84 14.44 26.75
CA ALA A 422 2.79 14.33 25.29
C ALA A 422 3.32 15.60 24.60
N MET A 423 2.90 16.78 25.05
CA MET A 423 3.30 18.07 24.47
C MET A 423 4.82 18.27 24.47
N ASN A 424 5.49 17.86 25.54
CA ASN A 424 6.96 17.90 25.67
C ASN A 424 7.66 16.65 25.10
N GLY A 425 6.89 15.65 24.68
CA GLY A 425 7.38 14.41 24.12
C GLY A 425 7.59 14.48 22.60
N HIS A 426 8.06 13.37 22.04
CA HIS A 426 8.43 13.23 20.63
C HIS A 426 7.56 12.22 19.87
N LEU A 427 6.74 11.45 20.57
CA LEU A 427 5.93 10.38 20.00
C LEU A 427 4.66 10.95 19.39
N LEU A 428 4.36 10.57 18.14
CA LEU A 428 3.16 11.00 17.43
C LEU A 428 2.54 9.84 16.64
N TYR A 429 1.24 9.61 16.86
CA TYR A 429 0.40 8.85 15.93
C TYR A 429 -0.19 9.82 14.91
N MET A 430 0.42 9.88 13.72
CA MET A 430 0.05 10.86 12.71
C MET A 430 -1.34 10.62 12.13
N CYS A 431 -1.93 11.71 11.63
CA CYS A 431 -3.08 11.74 10.75
C CYS A 431 -4.40 11.26 11.38
N ASN A 432 -4.52 11.14 12.72
CA ASN A 432 -5.74 10.63 13.36
C ASN A 432 -6.25 9.31 12.73
N MET A 433 -5.34 8.50 12.18
CA MET A 433 -5.69 7.24 11.53
C MET A 433 -5.80 6.13 12.56
N PHE A 434 -6.85 5.32 12.47
CA PHE A 434 -7.07 4.18 13.34
C PHE A 434 -8.12 3.23 12.75
N VAL A 435 -8.20 2.02 13.32
CA VAL A 435 -9.39 1.15 13.27
C VAL A 435 -9.63 0.65 14.68
N THR A 436 -10.84 0.78 15.22
CA THR A 436 -11.13 0.37 16.60
C THR A 436 -12.60 -0.02 16.77
N HIS A 437 -12.91 -0.66 17.89
CA HIS A 437 -14.29 -0.94 18.28
C HIS A 437 -15.04 0.38 18.55
N ARG A 438 -16.29 0.47 18.12
CA ARG A 438 -17.17 1.65 18.24
C ARG A 438 -17.21 2.26 19.65
N ARG A 439 -17.25 1.42 20.68
CA ARG A 439 -17.20 1.88 22.10
C ARG A 439 -15.96 2.74 22.41
N ILE A 440 -14.80 2.38 21.84
CA ILE A 440 -13.52 3.06 22.08
C ILE A 440 -13.56 4.41 21.36
N LEU A 441 -14.05 4.44 20.12
CA LEU A 441 -14.31 5.68 19.40
C LEU A 441 -15.24 6.61 20.19
N ASN A 442 -16.34 6.08 20.73
CA ASN A 442 -17.30 6.89 21.50
C ASN A 442 -16.61 7.54 22.71
N GLN A 443 -15.85 6.78 23.50
CA GLN A 443 -15.11 7.32 24.66
C GLN A 443 -14.12 8.40 24.25
N TYR A 444 -13.40 8.20 23.14
CA TYR A 444 -12.48 9.22 22.63
C TYR A 444 -13.21 10.49 22.18
N CYS A 445 -14.26 10.34 21.38
CA CYS A 445 -14.99 11.49 20.84
C CYS A 445 -15.77 12.24 21.93
N GLU A 446 -16.34 11.54 22.92
CA GLU A 446 -16.94 12.17 24.11
C GLU A 446 -15.92 13.03 24.86
N TRP A 447 -14.71 12.53 25.05
CA TRP A 447 -13.63 13.28 25.68
C TRP A 447 -13.16 14.46 24.81
N LEU A 448 -12.83 14.21 23.54
CA LEU A 448 -12.25 15.19 22.62
C LEU A 448 -13.23 16.34 22.35
N PHE A 449 -14.47 16.03 21.99
CA PHE A 449 -15.46 17.03 21.58
C PHE A 449 -16.16 17.70 22.75
N SER A 450 -15.95 17.27 24.00
CA SER A 450 -16.43 18.03 25.16
C SER A 450 -15.72 19.38 25.34
N PHE A 451 -14.61 19.61 24.63
CA PHE A 451 -13.87 20.86 24.70
C PHE A 451 -13.28 21.33 23.36
N LEU A 452 -13.02 20.45 22.40
CA LEU A 452 -12.39 20.85 21.13
C LEU A 452 -13.24 21.84 20.32
N ILE A 453 -14.57 21.70 20.36
CA ILE A 453 -15.50 22.61 19.66
C ILE A 453 -15.36 24.03 20.25
N ASP A 454 -15.47 24.17 21.57
CA ASP A 454 -15.26 25.44 22.27
C ASP A 454 -13.88 26.02 21.98
N GLY A 455 -12.82 25.18 22.01
CA GLY A 455 -11.46 25.62 21.72
C GLY A 455 -11.29 26.13 20.29
N ALA A 456 -11.92 25.47 19.32
CA ALA A 456 -11.95 25.91 17.93
C ALA A 456 -12.66 27.24 17.75
N GLU A 457 -13.72 27.52 18.52
CA GLU A 457 -14.48 28.76 18.43
C GLU A 457 -13.79 29.93 19.15
N LEU A 458 -13.10 29.68 20.26
CA LEU A 458 -12.41 30.69 21.08
C LEU A 458 -11.16 31.29 20.43
N LEU A 459 -10.44 30.51 19.62
CA LEU A 459 -9.23 31.02 18.96
C LEU A 459 -9.60 31.95 17.80
N ASP A 460 -9.25 33.23 17.90
CA ASP A 460 -9.42 34.18 16.80
C ASP A 460 -8.35 33.95 15.73
N VAL A 461 -8.78 33.40 14.60
CA VAL A 461 -7.97 33.15 13.41
C VAL A 461 -8.49 33.91 12.19
N SER A 462 -9.29 34.95 12.40
CA SER A 462 -9.97 35.69 11.34
C SER A 462 -9.00 36.38 10.37
N SER A 463 -7.87 36.86 10.90
CA SER A 463 -6.79 37.52 10.15
C SER A 463 -5.71 36.57 9.62
N CYS A 464 -5.78 35.28 9.97
CA CYS A 464 -4.77 34.30 9.61
C CYS A 464 -4.94 33.75 8.19
N ASP A 465 -3.84 33.23 7.65
CA ASP A 465 -3.86 32.43 6.43
C ASP A 465 -4.50 31.04 6.65
N SER A 466 -4.53 30.22 5.60
CA SER A 466 -5.12 28.88 5.66
C SER A 466 -4.40 27.93 6.62
N GLN A 467 -3.12 28.17 6.96
CA GLN A 467 -2.37 27.33 7.89
C GLN A 467 -2.64 27.77 9.33
N GLY A 468 -2.62 29.07 9.61
CA GLY A 468 -2.91 29.60 10.94
C GLY A 468 -4.34 29.27 11.41
N LYS A 469 -5.32 29.25 10.49
CA LYS A 469 -6.69 28.81 10.81
C LYS A 469 -6.77 27.40 11.40
N ARG A 470 -5.82 26.52 11.02
CA ARG A 470 -5.78 25.11 11.40
C ARG A 470 -5.10 24.85 12.74
N THR A 471 -4.76 25.90 13.50
CA THR A 471 -4.05 25.77 14.78
C THR A 471 -4.70 24.75 15.71
N MET A 472 -6.03 24.77 15.85
CA MET A 472 -6.74 23.79 16.68
C MET A 472 -6.75 22.38 16.08
N GLY A 473 -6.71 22.24 14.76
CA GLY A 473 -6.48 20.95 14.09
C GLY A 473 -5.12 20.33 14.43
N TYR A 474 -4.05 21.14 14.50
CA TYR A 474 -2.73 20.65 14.95
C TYR A 474 -2.75 20.15 16.39
N PHE A 475 -3.44 20.86 17.30
CA PHE A 475 -3.64 20.36 18.66
C PHE A 475 -4.48 19.08 18.65
N ALA A 476 -5.58 19.03 17.91
CA ALA A 476 -6.44 17.84 17.84
C ALA A 476 -5.69 16.57 17.39
N GLU A 477 -4.76 16.68 16.43
CA GLU A 477 -3.91 15.55 16.02
C GLU A 477 -3.03 15.04 17.18
N THR A 478 -2.49 15.94 18.00
CA THR A 478 -1.69 15.56 19.17
C THR A 478 -2.53 15.03 20.34
N LEU A 479 -3.78 15.50 20.48
CA LEU A 479 -4.70 15.08 21.55
C LEU A 479 -5.08 13.60 21.47
N TRP A 480 -4.96 12.98 20.29
CA TRP A 480 -5.10 11.53 20.17
C TRP A 480 -4.05 10.78 21.02
N THR A 481 -2.80 11.22 20.96
CA THR A 481 -1.71 10.63 21.75
C THR A 481 -1.93 10.89 23.25
N VAL A 482 -2.40 12.08 23.61
CA VAL A 482 -2.78 12.41 25.00
C VAL A 482 -3.85 11.46 25.53
N TRP A 483 -4.89 11.21 24.74
CA TRP A 483 -5.98 10.34 25.14
C TRP A 483 -5.49 8.91 25.36
N LEU A 484 -4.70 8.37 24.43
CA LEU A 484 -4.15 7.01 24.47
C LEU A 484 -3.27 6.76 25.70
N LEU A 485 -2.49 7.75 26.15
CA LEU A 485 -1.63 7.63 27.35
C LEU A 485 -2.40 7.33 28.64
N LYS A 486 -3.70 7.64 28.68
CA LYS A 486 -4.58 7.37 29.83
C LYS A 486 -5.37 6.07 29.71
N GLN A 487 -5.27 5.36 28.58
CA GLN A 487 -6.03 4.14 28.35
C GLN A 487 -5.20 2.87 28.61
N LYS A 488 -5.91 1.78 28.91
CA LYS A 488 -5.34 0.43 28.98
C LYS A 488 -5.78 -0.38 27.78
N LEU A 489 -5.30 0.00 26.59
CA LEU A 489 -5.64 -0.64 25.32
C LEU A 489 -4.48 -1.50 24.81
N ARG A 490 -4.82 -2.62 24.18
CA ARG A 490 -3.89 -3.43 23.40
C ARG A 490 -3.83 -2.87 21.97
N ILE A 491 -2.70 -2.26 21.64
CA ILE A 491 -2.47 -1.58 20.36
C ILE A 491 -1.80 -2.55 19.38
N PHE A 492 -2.31 -2.63 18.16
CA PHE A 492 -1.66 -3.27 17.03
C PHE A 492 -1.21 -2.20 16.04
N GLU A 493 0.09 -2.12 15.74
CA GLU A 493 0.62 -1.13 14.79
C GLU A 493 0.77 -1.71 13.39
N LEU A 494 0.29 -0.97 12.39
CA LEU A 494 0.44 -1.29 10.98
C LEU A 494 1.11 -0.15 10.20
N PRO A 495 1.93 -0.48 9.20
CA PRO A 495 2.51 0.54 8.32
C PRO A 495 1.43 1.14 7.43
N ILE A 496 1.62 2.40 7.07
CA ILE A 496 0.73 3.13 6.16
C ILE A 496 1.46 3.50 4.86
N VAL A 497 0.69 3.79 3.81
CA VAL A 497 1.24 4.36 2.57
C VAL A 497 1.93 5.69 2.86
N SER A 498 3.25 5.73 2.65
CA SER A 498 4.04 6.96 2.61
C SER A 498 4.18 7.41 1.15
N VAL A 499 3.29 8.30 0.70
CA VAL A 499 3.34 8.88 -0.66
C VAL A 499 4.06 10.22 -0.66
#